data_AF-A0A6N2B128-F1
#
_entry.id   AF-A0A6N2B128-F1
#
_cell.length_a   1.000
_cell.length_b   1.000
_cell.length_c   1.000
_cell.angle_alpha   90.00
_cell.angle_beta   90.00
_cell.angle_gamma   90.00
#
_symmetry.space_group_name_H-M   'P 1'
#
loop_
_entity.id
_entity.type
_entity.pdbx_description
1 polymer ?
#
loop_
_entity_poly.entity_id
_entity_poly.type
_entity_poly.pdbx_seq_one_letter_code
_entity_poly.pdbx_strand_id
1 'polypeptide(L)'
;MKTKTASLKCYFVRFESIGTCDDGESYVFSTKTVSQARCKFMHVHMVSNMAKYAARLSLILSKTIKLQVDLDSVTIERIEDILCRDENGCIIQDEDGEPRIHTDGTGFISEDLAMHCPKDFSKAEYIKDENYEVYIISLFIEVKP
;
A
#
# COMPACT_ATOMS: atom_id res chain seq x y z
N MET A 1 -27.22 20.74 20.24
CA MET A 1 -26.22 20.32 19.22
C MET A 1 -25.62 18.99 19.69
N LYS A 2 -25.95 17.86 19.04
CA LYS A 2 -25.30 16.57 19.33
C LYS A 2 -24.05 16.48 18.45
N THR A 3 -22.87 16.63 19.04
CA THR A 3 -21.59 16.39 18.38
C THR A 3 -21.51 14.89 18.05
N LYS A 4 -21.50 14.57 16.76
CA LYS A 4 -21.29 13.21 16.26
C LYS A 4 -19.84 12.84 16.53
N THR A 5 -19.58 12.10 17.61
CA THR A 5 -18.27 11.51 17.89
C THR A 5 -17.99 10.49 16.79
N ALA A 6 -17.14 10.86 15.83
CA ALA A 6 -16.60 9.90 14.88
C ALA A 6 -15.79 8.86 15.65
N SER A 7 -16.07 7.56 15.45
CA SER A 7 -15.22 6.51 16.01
C SER A 7 -13.86 6.57 15.31
N LEU A 8 -12.86 7.13 15.97
CA LEU A 8 -11.50 7.14 15.46
C LEU A 8 -10.91 5.73 15.63
N LYS A 9 -10.44 5.13 14.52
CA LYS A 9 -9.61 3.94 14.59
C LYS A 9 -8.16 4.38 14.83
N CYS A 10 -7.62 4.05 15.99
CA CYS A 10 -6.23 4.33 16.34
C CYS A 10 -5.39 3.05 16.17
N TYR A 11 -4.24 3.18 15.53
CA TYR A 11 -3.28 2.10 15.37
C TYR A 11 -2.04 2.42 16.21
N PHE A 12 -1.57 1.43 16.97
CA PHE A 12 -0.40 1.57 17.84
C PHE A 12 0.68 0.57 17.41
N VAL A 13 1.92 1.05 17.32
CA VAL A 13 3.08 0.18 17.12
C VAL A 13 3.62 -0.22 18.48
N ARG A 14 3.60 -1.52 18.76
CA ARG A 14 4.09 -2.08 20.03
C ARG A 14 5.59 -2.32 19.96
N PHE A 15 6.32 -1.84 20.96
CA PHE A 15 7.76 -2.08 21.11
C PHE A 15 8.03 -3.16 22.16
N GLU A 16 7.29 -3.15 23.27
CA GLU A 16 7.50 -4.04 24.41
C GLU A 16 6.16 -4.56 24.97
N SER A 17 6.24 -5.68 25.68
CA SER A 17 5.14 -6.23 26.50
C SER A 17 5.57 -6.29 27.95
N ILE A 18 4.75 -5.75 28.86
CA ILE A 18 4.91 -5.90 30.32
C ILE A 18 4.14 -7.16 30.81
N GLY A 19 3.40 -7.85 29.92
CA GLY A 19 2.61 -9.03 30.27
C GLY A 19 3.46 -10.31 30.28
N THR A 20 3.23 -11.17 31.28
CA THR A 20 3.93 -12.45 31.51
C THR A 20 3.55 -13.58 30.53
N CYS A 21 2.76 -13.27 29.51
CA CYS A 21 2.31 -14.18 28.46
C CYS A 21 3.00 -13.78 27.15
N ASP A 22 4.30 -14.03 27.07
CA ASP A 22 5.07 -13.89 25.83
C ASP A 22 5.45 -15.31 25.40
N ASP A 23 4.96 -15.74 24.23
CA ASP A 23 5.19 -17.07 23.63
C ASP A 23 6.64 -17.25 23.13
N GLY A 24 7.62 -16.60 23.75
CA GLY A 24 9.05 -16.72 23.44
C GLY A 24 9.52 -16.00 22.17
N GLU A 25 8.61 -15.42 21.37
CA GLU A 25 8.95 -14.70 20.14
C GLU A 25 9.27 -13.22 20.40
N SER A 26 10.47 -12.78 20.06
CA SER A 26 10.88 -11.38 20.24
C SER A 26 10.15 -10.45 19.26
N TYR A 27 9.50 -9.39 19.73
CA TYR A 27 8.87 -8.39 18.87
C TYR A 27 9.86 -7.78 17.87
N VAL A 28 9.41 -7.51 16.63
CA VAL A 28 10.23 -6.92 15.53
C VAL A 28 10.95 -5.63 15.95
N PHE A 29 10.34 -4.86 16.85
CA PHE A 29 10.84 -3.58 17.36
C PHE A 29 11.40 -3.62 18.79
N SER A 30 11.44 -4.78 19.46
CA SER A 30 11.86 -4.91 20.86
C SER A 30 13.25 -4.34 21.14
N THR A 31 14.19 -4.50 20.22
CA THR A 31 15.56 -3.99 20.35
C THR A 31 15.80 -2.64 19.66
N LYS A 32 14.76 -2.00 19.13
CA LYS A 32 14.89 -0.82 18.26
C LYS A 32 14.47 0.45 18.98
N THR A 33 15.26 1.50 18.80
CA THR A 33 14.86 2.85 19.22
C THR A 33 13.67 3.34 18.37
N VAL A 34 12.93 4.33 18.87
CA VAL A 34 11.84 4.97 18.11
C VAL A 34 12.34 5.47 16.75
N SER A 35 13.56 6.01 16.66
CA SER A 35 14.15 6.45 15.40
C SER A 35 14.36 5.29 14.42
N GLN A 36 14.94 4.18 14.89
CA GLN A 36 15.15 2.98 14.07
C GLN A 36 13.83 2.34 13.62
N ALA A 37 12.83 2.33 14.50
CA ALA A 37 11.50 1.87 14.16
C ALA A 37 10.84 2.78 13.12
N ARG A 38 11.00 4.10 13.20
CA ARG A 38 10.56 5.04 12.14
C ARG A 38 11.30 4.83 10.82
N CYS A 39 12.53 4.35 10.86
CA CYS A 39 13.24 3.97 9.63
C CYS A 39 12.64 2.74 8.97
N LYS A 40 12.13 1.79 9.77
CA LYS A 40 11.54 0.54 9.29
C LYS A 40 10.04 0.66 8.99
N PHE A 41 9.29 1.47 9.73
CA PHE A 41 7.86 1.66 9.56
C PHE A 41 7.58 2.62 8.41
N MET A 42 7.36 2.05 7.22
CA MET A 42 7.08 2.77 5.96
C MET A 42 8.10 3.85 5.58
N HIS A 43 9.34 3.79 6.10
CA HIS A 43 10.31 4.87 5.98
C HIS A 43 9.71 6.24 6.30
N VAL A 44 8.89 6.36 7.36
CA VAL A 44 8.18 7.62 7.71
C VAL A 44 9.12 8.83 7.79
N HIS A 45 10.37 8.61 8.18
CA HIS A 45 11.41 9.63 8.23
C HIS A 45 11.76 10.26 6.87
N MET A 46 11.48 9.58 5.74
CA MET A 46 11.74 10.09 4.39
C MET A 46 10.54 10.88 3.81
N VAL A 47 9.42 10.96 4.51
CA VAL A 47 8.22 11.63 4.00
C VAL A 47 8.28 13.13 4.31
N SER A 48 8.00 13.96 3.31
CA SER A 48 8.16 15.42 3.43
C SER A 48 7.18 16.07 4.43
N ASN A 49 6.03 15.45 4.70
CA ASN A 49 5.07 15.92 5.71
C ASN A 49 4.12 14.79 6.17
N MET A 50 3.39 15.05 7.27
CA MET A 50 2.48 14.08 7.87
C MET A 50 1.24 13.79 7.02
N ALA A 51 0.78 14.73 6.19
CA ALA A 51 -0.38 14.52 5.32
C ALA A 51 -0.07 13.49 4.21
N LYS A 52 1.09 13.61 3.54
CA LYS A 52 1.58 12.61 2.58
C LYS A 52 1.80 11.26 3.22
N TYR A 53 2.26 11.24 4.48
CA TYR A 53 2.41 10.00 5.24
C TYR A 53 1.07 9.35 5.54
N ALA A 54 0.08 10.12 6.00
CA ALA A 54 -1.26 9.62 6.29
C ALA A 54 -1.93 9.05 5.03
N ALA A 55 -1.75 9.69 3.86
CA ALA A 55 -2.22 9.15 2.59
C ALA A 55 -1.60 7.76 2.28
N ARG A 56 -0.31 7.57 2.54
CA ARG A 56 0.37 6.26 2.39
C ARG A 56 -0.07 5.25 3.43
N LEU A 57 -0.35 5.68 4.66
CA LEU A 57 -0.84 4.81 5.72
C LEU A 57 -2.21 4.22 5.36
N SER A 58 -3.09 5.01 4.72
CA SER A 58 -4.38 4.52 4.23
C SER A 58 -4.25 3.34 3.26
N LEU A 59 -3.19 3.31 2.44
CA LEU A 59 -2.92 2.18 1.54
C LEU A 59 -2.57 0.91 2.32
N ILE A 60 -1.73 1.01 3.36
CA ILE A 60 -1.40 -0.14 4.22
C ILE A 60 -2.61 -0.69 4.96
N LEU A 61 -3.52 0.19 5.36
CA LEU A 61 -4.72 -0.17 6.10
C LEU A 61 -5.88 -0.62 5.20
N SER A 62 -5.69 -0.58 3.88
CA SER A 62 -6.70 -1.03 2.94
C SER A 62 -6.91 -2.54 3.05
N LYS A 63 -8.15 -2.97 2.87
CA LYS A 63 -8.46 -4.39 2.76
C LYS A 63 -7.89 -4.90 1.43
N THR A 64 -6.95 -5.82 1.50
CA THR A 64 -6.26 -6.38 0.33
C THR A 64 -6.21 -7.90 0.46
N ILE A 65 -6.13 -8.57 -0.69
CA ILE A 65 -5.83 -10.00 -0.74
C ILE A 65 -4.35 -10.12 -1.10
N LYS A 66 -3.59 -10.86 -0.29
CA LYS A 66 -2.16 -11.06 -0.52
C LYS A 66 -1.97 -11.98 -1.73
N LEU A 67 -1.28 -11.48 -2.75
CA LEU A 67 -0.77 -12.32 -3.84
C LEU A 67 0.37 -13.18 -3.30
N GLN A 68 0.26 -14.50 -3.44
CA GLN A 68 1.24 -15.46 -2.90
C GLN A 68 2.42 -15.61 -3.87
N VAL A 69 3.32 -14.62 -3.85
CA VAL A 69 4.49 -14.55 -4.73
C VAL A 69 5.71 -14.15 -3.91
N ASP A 70 6.84 -14.79 -4.18
CA ASP A 70 8.13 -14.37 -3.63
C ASP A 70 8.68 -13.20 -4.45
N LEU A 71 8.73 -12.00 -3.85
CA LEU A 71 9.20 -10.80 -4.53
C LEU A 71 10.70 -10.86 -4.89
N ASP A 72 11.50 -11.68 -4.20
CA ASP A 72 12.92 -11.87 -4.53
C ASP A 72 13.09 -12.67 -5.84
N SER A 73 12.05 -13.39 -6.26
CA SER A 73 11.98 -14.11 -7.54
C SER A 73 11.40 -13.28 -8.69
N VAL A 74 10.89 -12.08 -8.41
CA VAL A 74 10.26 -11.20 -9.40
C VAL A 74 11.27 -10.17 -9.91
N THR A 75 11.34 -10.01 -11.22
CA THR A 75 12.11 -8.92 -11.83
C THR A 75 11.27 -7.65 -11.80
N ILE A 76 11.79 -6.59 -11.16
CA ILE A 76 11.12 -5.29 -11.06
C ILE A 76 11.80 -4.32 -12.01
N GLU A 77 11.10 -3.91 -13.06
CA GLU A 77 11.56 -2.94 -14.03
C GLU A 77 10.85 -1.60 -13.84
N ARG A 78 11.60 -0.50 -13.93
CA ARG A 78 11.01 0.84 -14.00
C ARG A 78 10.76 1.17 -15.45
N ILE A 79 9.50 1.37 -15.78
CA ILE A 79 9.07 1.91 -17.07
C ILE A 79 8.85 3.42 -16.93
N GLU A 80 9.16 4.15 -17.99
CA GLU A 80 8.88 5.59 -18.04
C GLU A 80 7.39 5.83 -18.25
N ASP A 81 6.91 6.91 -17.65
CA ASP A 81 5.54 7.35 -17.84
C ASP A 81 5.30 7.80 -19.28
N ILE A 82 4.18 7.34 -19.85
CA ILE A 82 3.74 7.75 -21.17
C ILE A 82 2.90 9.01 -21.01
N LEU A 83 3.24 10.08 -21.72
CA LEU A 83 2.47 11.32 -21.73
C LEU A 83 1.26 11.22 -22.66
N CYS A 84 0.16 11.88 -22.28
CA CYS A 84 -1.02 12.06 -23.12
C CYS A 84 -0.66 12.91 -24.35
N ARG A 85 -1.08 12.45 -25.53
CA ARG A 85 -0.89 13.16 -26.80
C ARG A 85 -2.24 13.36 -27.51
N ASP A 86 -2.38 14.49 -28.19
CA ASP A 86 -3.52 14.77 -29.06
C ASP A 86 -3.38 14.07 -30.43
N GLU A 87 -4.36 14.30 -31.31
CA GLU A 87 -4.38 13.75 -32.68
C GLU A 87 -3.19 14.20 -33.53
N ASN A 88 -2.55 15.31 -33.16
CA ASN A 88 -1.40 15.89 -33.84
C ASN A 88 -0.07 15.44 -33.21
N GLY A 89 -0.11 14.63 -32.15
CA GLY A 89 1.06 14.16 -31.42
C GLY A 89 1.62 15.16 -30.40
N CYS A 90 0.93 16.27 -30.13
CA CYS A 90 1.33 17.28 -29.15
C CYS A 90 0.99 16.84 -27.73
N ILE A 91 1.85 17.19 -26.76
CA ILE A 91 1.63 16.87 -25.34
C ILE A 91 0.45 17.67 -24.80
N ILE A 92 -0.51 16.97 -24.20
CA ILE A 92 -1.63 17.59 -23.52
C ILE A 92 -1.20 18.01 -22.12
N GLN A 93 -1.42 19.27 -21.77
CA GLN A 93 -1.13 19.82 -20.44
C GLN A 93 -2.42 19.89 -19.59
N ASP A 94 -2.25 19.90 -18.27
CA ASP A 94 -3.33 20.18 -17.32
C ASP A 94 -3.53 21.68 -17.08
N GLU A 95 -4.39 22.02 -16.11
CA GLU A 95 -4.72 23.42 -15.76
C GLU A 95 -3.53 24.19 -15.18
N ASP A 96 -2.55 23.48 -14.62
CA ASP A 96 -1.33 24.05 -14.03
C ASP A 96 -0.19 24.16 -15.08
N GLY A 97 -0.42 23.66 -16.30
CA GLY A 97 0.56 23.64 -17.40
C GLY A 97 1.48 22.44 -17.37
N GLU A 98 1.25 21.46 -16.50
CA GLU A 98 2.06 20.26 -16.39
C GLU A 98 1.59 19.19 -17.40
N PRO A 99 2.51 18.39 -17.97
CA PRO A 99 2.14 17.31 -18.88
C PRO A 99 1.21 16.29 -18.22
N ARG A 100 0.06 16.00 -18.86
CA ARG A 100 -0.80 14.92 -18.41
C ARG A 100 -0.15 13.57 -18.69
N ILE A 101 -0.09 12.74 -17.66
CA ILE A 101 0.46 11.39 -17.74
C ILE A 101 -0.67 10.40 -18.06
N HIS A 102 -0.47 9.58 -19.09
CA HIS A 102 -1.40 8.54 -19.52
C HIS A 102 -1.32 7.28 -18.63
N THR A 103 -0.12 6.97 -18.13
CA THR A 103 0.18 5.78 -17.31
C THR A 103 0.23 6.08 -15.81
N ASP A 104 -0.36 7.20 -15.37
CA ASP A 104 -0.26 7.62 -13.97
C ASP A 104 -0.90 6.57 -13.05
N GLY A 105 -0.10 6.03 -12.15
CA GLY A 105 -0.51 4.96 -11.24
C GLY A 105 -0.71 3.58 -11.88
N THR A 106 -0.28 3.36 -13.13
CA THR A 106 -0.42 2.06 -13.82
C THR A 106 0.92 1.42 -14.13
N GLY A 107 0.90 0.10 -14.35
CA GLY A 107 2.07 -0.69 -14.69
C GLY A 107 1.69 -2.05 -15.24
N PHE A 108 2.67 -2.75 -15.80
CA PHE A 108 2.47 -4.10 -16.34
C PHE A 108 2.90 -5.16 -15.33
N ILE A 109 2.21 -6.30 -15.39
CA ILE A 109 2.65 -7.55 -14.79
C ILE A 109 2.75 -8.60 -15.89
N SER A 110 3.65 -9.56 -15.71
CA SER A 110 3.77 -10.70 -16.61
C SER A 110 2.56 -11.64 -16.45
N GLU A 111 2.28 -12.41 -17.51
CA GLU A 111 1.12 -13.32 -17.53
C GLU A 111 1.19 -14.37 -16.42
N ASP A 112 2.37 -14.93 -16.17
CA ASP A 112 2.61 -15.89 -15.09
C ASP A 112 2.31 -15.30 -13.70
N LEU A 113 2.68 -14.03 -13.48
CA LEU A 113 2.34 -13.32 -12.25
C LEU A 113 0.83 -13.06 -12.12
N ALA A 114 0.18 -12.70 -13.24
CA ALA A 114 -1.25 -12.49 -13.30
C ALA A 114 -2.05 -13.77 -13.02
N MET A 115 -1.52 -14.95 -13.37
CA MET A 115 -2.17 -16.25 -13.10
C MET A 115 -2.27 -16.58 -11.60
N HIS A 116 -1.47 -15.93 -10.75
CA HIS A 116 -1.59 -16.04 -9.30
C HIS A 116 -2.75 -15.21 -8.73
N CYS A 117 -3.33 -14.29 -9.51
CA CYS A 117 -4.46 -13.48 -9.05
C CYS A 117 -5.68 -14.38 -8.77
N PRO A 118 -6.33 -14.25 -7.61
CA PRO A 118 -7.53 -15.00 -7.29
C PRO A 118 -8.61 -14.80 -8.36
N LYS A 119 -9.18 -15.89 -8.89
CA LYS A 119 -10.19 -15.85 -9.96
C LYS A 119 -11.48 -15.11 -9.56
N ASP A 120 -11.76 -15.01 -8.25
CA ASP A 120 -12.92 -14.32 -7.69
C ASP A 120 -12.69 -12.81 -7.46
N PHE A 121 -11.63 -12.21 -8.02
CA PHE A 121 -11.34 -10.77 -7.89
C PHE A 121 -12.51 -9.88 -8.32
N SER A 122 -13.30 -10.33 -9.29
CA SER A 122 -14.50 -9.63 -9.79
C SER A 122 -15.68 -9.61 -8.79
N LYS A 123 -15.63 -10.41 -7.71
CA LYS A 123 -16.66 -10.52 -6.66
C LYS A 123 -16.17 -10.01 -5.30
N ALA A 124 -15.27 -9.03 -5.29
CA ALA A 124 -14.78 -8.38 -4.07
C ALA A 124 -15.88 -7.77 -3.17
N GLU A 125 -17.14 -7.71 -3.63
CA GLU A 125 -18.32 -7.38 -2.80
C GLU A 125 -18.60 -8.37 -1.65
N TYR A 126 -17.96 -9.56 -1.61
CA TYR A 126 -18.32 -10.64 -0.68
C TYR A 126 -17.22 -11.07 0.32
N ILE A 127 -16.23 -10.22 0.63
CA ILE A 127 -15.28 -10.53 1.72
C ILE A 127 -15.97 -10.32 3.09
N LYS A 128 -16.67 -11.36 3.57
CA LYS A 128 -17.35 -11.44 4.88
C LYS A 128 -16.60 -12.30 5.90
N ASP A 129 -15.27 -12.35 5.84
CA ASP A 129 -14.52 -13.08 6.87
C ASP A 129 -13.89 -12.10 7.86
N GLU A 130 -14.21 -12.28 9.14
CA GLU A 130 -13.70 -11.50 10.27
C GLU A 130 -12.33 -12.01 10.75
N ASN A 131 -11.78 -13.05 10.09
CA ASN A 131 -10.57 -13.77 10.50
C ASN A 131 -9.34 -13.56 9.59
N TYR A 132 -9.26 -12.46 8.84
CA TYR A 132 -8.03 -12.17 8.11
C TYR A 132 -6.98 -11.56 9.04
N GLU A 133 -5.93 -12.33 9.35
CA GLU A 133 -4.72 -11.79 9.95
C GLU A 133 -4.10 -10.76 8.99
N VAL A 134 -3.92 -9.54 9.51
CA VAL A 134 -3.37 -8.41 8.78
C VAL A 134 -1.88 -8.62 8.60
N TYR A 135 -1.49 -9.38 7.58
CA TYR A 135 -0.12 -9.41 7.11
C TYR A 135 0.13 -8.18 6.22
N ILE A 136 0.69 -7.14 6.83
CA ILE A 136 1.15 -5.94 6.14
C ILE A 136 2.30 -6.34 5.20
N ILE A 137 1.99 -6.53 3.92
CA ILE A 137 2.74 -6.14 2.72
C ILE A 137 1.80 -6.49 1.56
N SER A 138 1.23 -5.47 0.91
CA SER A 138 0.32 -5.63 -0.23
C SER A 138 0.90 -4.90 -1.43
N LEU A 139 1.17 -5.64 -2.50
CA LEU A 139 1.41 -5.11 -3.83
C LEU A 139 0.05 -4.62 -4.36
N PHE A 140 -0.09 -3.32 -4.60
CA PHE A 140 -1.26 -2.77 -5.28
C PHE A 140 -1.07 -2.95 -6.77
N ILE A 141 -1.93 -3.76 -7.40
CA ILE A 141 -2.05 -3.84 -8.85
C ILE A 141 -3.48 -3.42 -9.18
N GLU A 142 -3.64 -2.26 -9.81
CA GLU A 142 -4.92 -1.86 -10.42
C GLU A 142 -5.00 -2.53 -11.80
N VAL A 143 -5.79 -3.59 -11.91
CA VAL A 143 -6.13 -4.19 -13.21
C VAL A 143 -7.40 -3.51 -13.71
N LYS A 144 -7.32 -2.74 -14.79
CA LYS A 144 -8.51 -2.24 -15.50
C LYS A 144 -9.07 -3.32 -16.44
N PRO A 145 -10.40 -3.43 -16.57
CA PRO A 145 -11.08 -4.40 -17.44
C PRO A 145 -10.89 -4.12 -18.93
#